data_AF-A0A1M5BQ08-F1
#
_entry.id   AF-A0A1M5BQ08-F1
#
_cell.length_a   1.000
_cell.length_b   1.000
_cell.length_c   1.000
_cell.angle_alpha   90.00
_cell.angle_beta   90.00
_cell.angle_gamma   90.00
#
_symmetry.space_group_name_H-M   'P 1'
#
loop_
_entity.id
_entity.type
_entity.pdbx_description
1 polymer ?
#
loop_
_entity_poly.entity_id
_entity_poly.type
_entity_poly.pdbx_seq_one_letter_code
_entity_poly.pdbx_strand_id
1 'polypeptide(L)'
;MSPLQIHVLPKLGEIPVADIDRRDIRDTLAPIWHTIADIARKGMNRLSVCLIHAAALGLTVDLQALEKAKALLSKTRHRPKNVLALSWQELPSFYL
;
A
#
# COMPACT_ATOMS: atom_id res chain seq x y z
N MET A 1 2.43 13.01 -2.70
CA MET A 1 1.08 12.40 -2.70
C MET A 1 1.12 11.08 -1.93
N SER A 2 0.14 10.82 -1.05
CA SER A 2 0.11 9.60 -0.24
C SER A 2 -0.32 8.37 -1.06
N PRO A 3 0.37 7.22 -0.99
CA PRO A 3 -0.02 5.97 -1.66
C PRO A 3 -1.48 5.53 -1.41
N LEU A 4 -2.00 5.86 -0.21
CA LEU A 4 -3.39 5.60 0.16
C LEU A 4 -4.38 6.31 -0.79
N GLN A 5 -4.15 7.59 -1.06
CA GLN A 5 -5.09 8.43 -1.83
C GLN A 5 -5.15 8.02 -3.30
N ILE A 6 -4.03 7.60 -3.87
CA ILE A 6 -3.94 7.29 -5.30
C ILE A 6 -4.44 5.89 -5.60
N HIS A 7 -4.10 4.89 -4.77
CA HIS A 7 -4.30 3.49 -5.13
C HIS A 7 -5.33 2.75 -4.28
N VAL A 8 -5.60 3.22 -3.06
CA VAL A 8 -6.43 2.48 -2.09
C VAL A 8 -7.82 3.10 -1.94
N LEU A 9 -7.89 4.42 -1.73
CA LEU A 9 -9.16 5.13 -1.57
C LEU A 9 -10.09 5.07 -2.79
N PRO A 10 -9.62 5.09 -4.05
CA PRO A 10 -10.54 5.03 -5.19
C PRO A 10 -11.34 3.73 -5.30
N LYS A 11 -10.88 2.65 -4.65
CA LYS A 11 -11.56 1.35 -4.66
C LYS A 11 -12.22 1.00 -3.33
N LEU A 12 -11.60 1.34 -2.21
CA LEU A 12 -12.08 1.00 -0.86
C LEU A 12 -12.79 2.15 -0.15
N GLY A 13 -12.73 3.38 -0.68
CA GLY A 13 -13.27 4.57 -0.01
C GLY A 13 -14.80 4.63 0.04
N GLU A 14 -15.48 3.91 -0.84
CA GLU A 14 -16.95 3.83 -0.88
C GLU A 14 -17.50 2.69 0.00
N ILE A 15 -16.63 1.81 0.50
CA ILE A 15 -17.01 0.63 1.29
C ILE A 15 -16.93 1.00 2.78
N PRO A 16 -17.97 0.72 3.58
CA PRO A 16 -17.88 0.87 5.03
C PRO A 16 -16.71 0.07 5.59
N VAL A 17 -15.94 0.65 6.53
CA VAL A 17 -14.72 0.02 7.05
C VAL A 17 -14.98 -1.34 7.71
N ALA A 18 -16.20 -1.55 8.24
CA ALA A 18 -16.63 -2.82 8.82
C ALA A 18 -16.86 -3.93 7.78
N ASP A 19 -17.15 -3.56 6.52
CA ASP A 19 -17.49 -4.49 5.44
C ASP A 19 -16.29 -4.83 4.54
N ILE A 20 -15.11 -4.29 4.83
CA ILE A 20 -13.90 -4.55 4.04
C ILE A 20 -13.47 -6.02 4.21
N ASP A 21 -13.54 -6.80 3.13
CA ASP A 21 -13.07 -8.19 3.10
C ASP A 21 -11.64 -8.29 2.56
N ARG A 22 -10.99 -9.43 2.84
CA ARG A 22 -9.67 -9.79 2.31
C ARG A 22 -9.60 -9.75 0.77
N ARG A 23 -10.74 -9.97 0.09
CA ARG A 23 -10.86 -9.95 -1.38
C ARG A 23 -10.73 -8.53 -1.92
N ASP A 24 -11.36 -7.56 -1.28
CA ASP A 24 -11.33 -6.16 -1.72
C ASP A 24 -9.92 -5.58 -1.56
N ILE A 25 -9.25 -5.91 -0.45
CA ILE A 25 -7.85 -5.56 -0.21
C ILE A 25 -6.94 -6.17 -1.28
N ARG A 26 -7.14 -7.46 -1.59
CA ARG A 26 -6.39 -8.15 -2.65
C ARG A 26 -6.61 -7.47 -4.00
N ASP A 27 -7.85 -7.21 -4.41
CA ASP A 27 -8.19 -6.68 -5.75
C ASP A 27 -7.75 -5.23 -5.93
N THR A 28 -7.64 -4.51 -4.82
CA THR A 28 -7.08 -3.16 -4.79
C THR A 28 -5.56 -3.17 -4.96
N LEU A 29 -4.86 -4.08 -4.28
CA LEU A 29 -3.40 -4.12 -4.29
C LEU A 29 -2.80 -4.97 -5.42
N ALA A 30 -3.52 -5.95 -5.96
CA ALA A 30 -3.08 -6.84 -7.04
C ALA A 30 -2.39 -6.14 -8.22
N PRO A 31 -2.95 -5.06 -8.81
CA PRO A 31 -2.32 -4.40 -9.97
C PRO A 31 -0.99 -3.71 -9.63
N ILE A 32 -0.83 -3.24 -8.38
CA ILE A 32 0.37 -2.52 -7.93
C ILE A 32 1.37 -3.42 -7.20
N TRP A 33 0.97 -4.63 -6.82
CA TRP A 33 1.73 -5.52 -5.95
C TRP A 33 3.09 -5.91 -6.53
N HIS A 34 3.14 -6.21 -7.83
CA HIS A 34 4.37 -6.63 -8.52
C HIS A 34 5.05 -5.51 -9.31
N THR A 35 4.30 -4.48 -9.72
CA THR A 35 4.83 -3.35 -10.51
C THR A 35 5.53 -2.35 -9.61
N ILE A 36 4.91 -1.93 -8.51
CA ILE A 36 5.45 -0.93 -7.57
C ILE A 36 5.26 -1.39 -6.12
N ALA A 37 5.97 -2.47 -5.78
CA ALA A 37 5.82 -3.15 -4.50
C ALA A 37 6.04 -2.26 -3.27
N ASP A 38 6.90 -1.25 -3.35
CA ASP A 38 7.11 -0.32 -2.24
C ASP A 38 5.87 0.55 -1.96
N ILE A 39 5.18 1.00 -3.02
CA ILE A 39 3.92 1.74 -2.92
C ILE A 39 2.83 0.84 -2.34
N ALA A 40 2.73 -0.41 -2.82
CA ALA A 40 1.76 -1.37 -2.32
C ALA A 40 1.98 -1.69 -0.83
N ARG A 41 3.23 -1.90 -0.41
CA ARG A 41 3.61 -2.09 1.00
C ARG A 41 3.23 -0.87 1.86
N LYS A 42 3.55 0.34 1.40
CA LYS A 42 3.20 1.59 2.11
C LYS A 42 1.68 1.75 2.22
N GLY A 43 0.93 1.44 1.17
CA GLY A 43 -0.54 1.45 1.18
C GLY A 43 -1.11 0.46 2.21
N MET A 44 -0.59 -0.77 2.23
CA MET A 44 -1.04 -1.81 3.16
C MET A 44 -0.77 -1.45 4.63
N ASN A 45 0.42 -0.93 4.94
CA ASN A 45 0.74 -0.46 6.29
C ASN A 45 -0.20 0.65 6.75
N ARG A 46 -0.56 1.57 5.84
CA ARG A 46 -1.48 2.66 6.17
C ARG A 46 -2.91 2.16 6.37
N LEU A 47 -3.38 1.22 5.56
CA LEU A 47 -4.68 0.59 5.74
C LEU A 47 -4.76 -0.17 7.08
N SER A 48 -3.68 -0.83 7.49
CA SER A 48 -3.59 -1.47 8.82
C SER A 48 -3.86 -0.49 9.96
N VAL A 49 -3.27 0.71 9.91
CA VAL A 49 -3.48 1.74 10.94
C VAL A 49 -4.93 2.20 10.97
N CYS A 50 -5.56 2.38 9.79
CA CYS A 50 -6.97 2.73 9.70
C CYS A 50 -7.88 1.66 10.32
N LEU A 51 -7.64 0.37 10.04
CA LEU A 51 -8.43 -0.73 10.62
C LEU A 51 -8.26 -0.81 12.14
N ILE A 52 -7.05 -0.59 12.66
CA ILE A 52 -6.79 -0.55 14.10
C ILE A 52 -7.57 0.60 14.77
N HIS A 53 -7.58 1.78 14.16
CA HIS A 53 -8.35 2.91 14.67
C HIS A 53 -9.86 2.65 14.61
N ALA A 54 -10.35 2.04 13.53
CA ALA A 54 -11.75 1.65 13.41
C ALA A 54 -12.17 0.63 14.49
N ALA A 55 -11.32 -0.38 14.77
CA ALA A 55 -11.55 -1.32 15.85
C ALA A 55 -11.54 -0.63 17.23
N ALA A 56 -10.63 0.32 17.45
CA ALA A 56 -10.59 1.09 18.70
C ALA A 56 -11.84 1.98 18.89
N LEU A 57 -12.49 2.40 17.80
CA LEU A 57 -13.76 3.12 17.83
C LEU A 57 -14.98 2.19 18.07
N GLY A 58 -14.76 0.89 18.23
CA GLY A 58 -15.82 -0.10 18.49
C GLY A 58 -16.51 -0.64 17.23
N LEU A 59 -15.96 -0.39 16.04
CA LEU A 59 -16.48 -0.97 14.80
C LEU A 59 -16.07 -2.45 14.68
N THR A 60 -16.98 -3.27 14.14
CA THR A 60 -16.72 -4.70 13.88
C THR A 60 -15.83 -4.84 12.65
N VAL A 61 -14.52 -4.89 12.86
CA VAL A 61 -13.52 -4.95 11.78
C VAL A 61 -12.67 -6.22 11.90
N ASP A 62 -12.48 -6.95 10.81
CA ASP A 62 -11.55 -8.09 10.77
C ASP A 62 -10.10 -7.59 10.65
N LEU A 63 -9.40 -7.47 11.77
CA LEU A 63 -7.97 -7.12 11.81
C LEU A 63 -7.09 -8.15 11.07
N GLN A 64 -7.56 -9.39 10.90
CA GLN A 64 -6.84 -10.43 10.18
C GLN A 64 -7.05 -10.34 8.65
N ALA A 65 -7.98 -9.51 8.16
CA ALA A 65 -8.24 -9.36 6.73
C ALA A 65 -6.97 -8.96 5.95
N LEU A 66 -6.12 -8.14 6.55
CA LEU A 66 -4.86 -7.68 5.96
C LEU A 66 -3.86 -8.83 5.74
N GLU A 67 -3.61 -9.65 6.76
CA GLU A 67 -2.68 -10.78 6.67
C GLU A 67 -3.24 -11.88 5.76
N LYS A 68 -4.56 -12.10 5.77
CA LYS A 68 -5.22 -12.99 4.82
C LYS A 68 -5.07 -12.50 3.37
N ALA A 69 -5.25 -11.21 3.11
CA ALA A 69 -5.06 -10.62 1.78
C ALA A 69 -3.61 -10.74 1.32
N LYS A 70 -2.66 -10.52 2.22
CA LYS A 70 -1.23 -10.70 1.97
C LYS A 70 -0.85 -12.16 1.71
N ALA A 71 -1.51 -13.12 2.35
CA ALA A 71 -1.31 -14.54 2.04
C ALA A 71 -1.84 -14.91 0.64
N LEU A 72 -2.92 -14.27 0.19
CA LEU A 72 -3.44 -14.41 -1.17
C LEU A 72 -2.53 -13.74 -2.22
N LEU A 73 -1.88 -12.65 -1.84
CA LEU A 73 -0.88 -11.96 -2.65
C LEU A 73 0.48 -12.67 -2.50
N SER A 74 0.80 -13.56 -3.44
CA SER A 74 2.10 -14.28 -3.46
C SER A 74 3.31 -13.35 -3.22
N LYS A 75 4.42 -13.91 -2.72
CA LYS A 75 5.62 -13.13 -2.36
C LYS A 75 6.03 -12.19 -3.48
N THR A 76 6.14 -10.91 -3.14
CA THR A 76 6.65 -9.89 -4.05
C THR A 76 8.07 -10.23 -4.51
N ARG A 77 8.30 -10.15 -5.82
CA ARG A 77 9.61 -10.41 -6.45
C ARG A 77 10.50 -9.17 -6.52
N HIS A 78 10.04 -8.04 -5.97
CA HIS A 78 10.76 -6.78 -6.04
C HIS A 78 12.01 -6.83 -5.17
N ARG A 79 13.15 -6.51 -5.79
CA ARG A 79 14.40 -6.23 -5.07
C ARG A 79 14.61 -4.72 -5.06
N PRO A 80 14.81 -4.09 -3.88
CA PRO A 80 15.12 -2.67 -3.81
C PRO A 80 16.43 -2.42 -4.55
N LYS A 81 16.39 -1.58 -5.58
CA LYS A 81 17.60 -1.06 -6.22
C LYS A 81 17.96 0.25 -5.53
N ASN A 82 19.15 0.33 -4.97
CA ASN A 82 19.67 1.58 -4.45
C ASN A 82 19.95 2.51 -5.65
N VAL A 83 19.39 3.71 -5.63
CA VAL A 83 19.70 4.71 -6.65
C VAL A 83 20.96 5.42 -6.14
N LEU A 84 22.07 5.30 -6.87
CA LEU A 84 23.31 5.99 -6.51
C LEU A 84 23.03 7.50 -6.54
N ALA A 85 23.46 8.20 -5.51
CA ALA A 85 23.48 9.66 -5.53
C ALA A 85 24.35 10.10 -6.71
N LEU A 86 23.88 11.10 -7.46
CA LEU A 86 24.65 11.70 -8.54
C LEU A 86 26.00 12.19 -7.97
N SER A 87 27.10 12.01 -8.71
CA SER A 87 28.38 12.51 -8.22
C SER A 87 28.36 14.05 -8.19
N TRP A 88 29.03 14.68 -7.21
CA TRP A 88 29.03 16.15 -7.06
C TRP A 88 29.49 16.89 -8.33
N GLN A 89 30.28 16.23 -9.17
CA GLN A 89 30.84 16.78 -10.41
C GLN A 89 29.80 16.87 -11.54
N GLU A 90 28.71 16.10 -11.50
CA GLU A 90 27.67 16.03 -12.54
C GLU A 90 26.48 16.96 -12.24
N LEU A 91 26.50 17.67 -11.11
CA LEU A 91 25.49 18.67 -10.71
C LEU A 91 25.34 19.87 -11.68
N PRO A 92 26.41 20.45 -12.26
CA PRO A 92 26.30 21.64 -13.11
C PRO A 92 25.44 21.42 -14.36
N SER A 93 25.45 20.20 -14.91
CA SER A 93 24.69 19.79 -16.10
C SER A 93 23.19 19.58 -15.87
N PHE A 94 22.73 19.57 -14.61
CA PHE A 94 21.32 19.35 -14.28
C PHE A 94 20.49 20.65 -14.22
N TYR A 95 21.15 21.80 -14.10
CA TYR A 95 20.51 23.12 -13.93
C TYR A 95 20.61 24.04 -15.16
N LEU A 96 21.32 23.63 -16.21
CA LEU A 96 21.44 24.33 -17.50
C LEU A 96 20.57 23.64 -18.55
#